data_AF-A0A9R1V9H1-F1
#
_entry.id   AF-A0A9R1V9H1-F1
#
_cell.length_a   1.000
_cell.length_b   1.000
_cell.length_c   1.000
_cell.angle_alpha   90.00
_cell.angle_beta   90.00
_cell.angle_gamma   90.00
#
_symmetry.space_group_name_H-M   'P 1'
#
loop_
_entity.id
_entity.type
_entity.pdbx_description
1 polymer ?
#
loop_
_entity_poly.entity_id
_entity_poly.type
_entity_poly.pdbx_seq_one_letter_code
_entity_poly.pdbx_strand_id
1 'polypeptide(L)'
;MHSSCLTEELLLQVFEITKCEIKVGEYLQGNPLWLQYIKVPLATLGYETSYDVFVKAHGGGLSGQAQAISLGIARALLKVSEDHRKPLRKEGLLTRDARRVERKKAGLHKARKAPQFSKR
;
A
#
# COMPACT_ATOMS: atom_id res chain seq x y z
N MET A 1 -1.90 -9.09 -38.19
CA MET A 1 -0.83 -9.32 -39.20
C MET A 1 0.35 -8.45 -38.81
N HIS A 2 1.45 -9.12 -38.45
CA HIS A 2 2.82 -8.60 -38.27
C HIS A 2 3.00 -7.61 -37.10
N SER A 3 3.44 -8.07 -35.93
CA SER A 3 4.85 -8.36 -35.57
C SER A 3 5.70 -7.09 -35.74
N SER A 4 6.39 -6.60 -34.71
CA SER A 4 7.54 -7.32 -34.16
C SER A 4 8.13 -6.61 -32.93
N CYS A 5 8.50 -7.45 -31.96
CA CYS A 5 9.82 -7.51 -31.32
C CYS A 5 10.43 -6.21 -30.77
N LEU A 6 10.45 -6.09 -29.45
CA LEU A 6 11.69 -5.97 -28.64
C LEU A 6 11.41 -6.77 -27.35
N THR A 7 11.70 -8.07 -27.33
CA THR A 7 12.91 -8.68 -26.74
C THR A 7 13.28 -8.09 -25.38
N GLU A 8 13.24 -9.00 -24.41
CA GLU A 8 13.81 -8.95 -23.06
C GLU A 8 15.02 -8.03 -22.93
N GLU A 9 14.99 -7.14 -21.94
CA GLU A 9 16.16 -6.88 -21.11
C GLU A 9 15.73 -6.86 -19.64
N LEU A 10 16.03 -7.97 -18.98
CA LEU A 10 16.33 -8.02 -17.56
C LEU A 10 17.43 -7.02 -17.28
N LEU A 11 17.04 -5.86 -16.77
CA LEU A 11 17.90 -5.11 -15.89
C LEU A 11 17.00 -4.52 -14.82
N LEU A 12 17.24 -4.99 -13.60
CA LEU A 12 16.99 -4.28 -12.36
C LEU A 12 17.30 -2.79 -12.59
N GLN A 13 16.33 -2.00 -13.05
CA GLN A 13 16.31 -0.58 -12.80
C GLN A 13 15.76 -0.43 -11.40
N VAL A 14 16.70 -0.70 -10.48
CA VAL A 14 17.06 0.18 -9.38
C VAL A 14 16.00 1.26 -9.21
N PHE A 15 15.07 1.03 -8.29
CA PHE A 15 14.43 2.16 -7.64
C PHE A 15 15.53 2.79 -6.79
N GLU A 16 16.34 3.63 -7.43
CA GLU A 16 17.45 4.32 -6.80
C GLU A 16 16.82 5.29 -5.80
N ILE A 17 16.83 4.88 -4.54
CA ILE A 17 16.29 5.64 -3.44
C ILE A 17 17.39 5.72 -2.38
N THR A 18 18.33 6.62 -2.63
CA THR A 18 19.15 7.20 -1.57
C THR A 18 18.28 8.12 -0.69
N LYS A 19 18.46 7.92 0.62
CA LYS A 19 18.06 8.73 1.79
C LYS A 19 16.61 8.61 2.32
N CYS A 20 16.44 7.69 3.27
CA CYS A 20 16.07 7.95 4.68
C CYS A 20 16.21 6.63 5.47
N GLU A 21 17.28 6.50 6.25
CA GLU A 21 17.64 5.32 7.06
C GLU A 21 16.79 5.19 8.34
N ILE A 22 15.50 5.49 8.29
CA ILE A 22 14.64 5.33 9.46
C ILE A 22 14.12 3.90 9.45
N LYS A 23 14.49 3.12 10.48
CA LYS A 23 13.96 1.75 10.65
C LYS A 23 12.44 1.80 10.65
N VAL A 24 11.80 0.87 9.96
CA VAL A 24 10.33 0.79 9.87
C VAL A 24 9.65 0.82 11.24
N GLY A 25 10.27 0.21 12.26
CA GLY A 25 9.78 0.23 13.64
C GLY A 25 9.75 1.62 14.28
N GLU A 26 10.77 2.45 14.02
CA GLU A 26 10.86 3.82 14.52
C GLU A 26 9.90 4.74 13.77
N TYR A 27 9.81 4.59 12.45
CA TYR A 27 8.92 5.40 11.61
C TYR A 27 7.44 5.18 11.94
N LEU A 28 7.06 3.94 12.22
CA LEU A 28 5.67 3.56 12.55
C LEU A 28 5.35 3.64 14.05
N GLN A 29 6.21 4.29 14.85
CA GLN A 29 5.99 4.51 16.29
C GLN A 29 5.77 3.21 17.07
N GLY A 30 6.31 2.08 16.60
CA GLY A 30 6.16 0.76 17.26
C GLY A 30 4.74 0.18 17.27
N ASN A 31 3.79 0.70 16.48
CA ASN A 31 2.43 0.17 16.46
C ASN A 31 2.38 -1.22 15.79
N PRO A 32 1.95 -2.29 16.48
CA PRO A 32 1.97 -3.65 15.95
C PRO A 32 1.07 -3.83 14.72
N LEU A 33 -0.06 -3.10 14.62
CA LEU A 33 -0.99 -3.24 13.51
C LEU A 33 -0.39 -2.78 12.19
N TRP A 34 0.34 -1.65 12.20
CA TRP A 34 0.94 -1.10 10.98
C TRP A 34 2.11 -1.94 10.51
N LEU A 35 2.89 -2.48 11.45
CA LEU A 35 3.96 -3.43 11.16
C LEU A 35 3.41 -4.71 10.54
N GLN A 36 2.27 -5.20 11.03
CA GLN A 36 1.62 -6.38 10.48
C GLN A 36 1.19 -6.17 9.02
N TYR A 37 0.58 -5.03 8.68
CA TYR A 37 0.16 -4.73 7.31
C TYR A 37 1.31 -4.80 6.29
N ILE A 38 2.51 -4.35 6.67
CA ILE A 38 3.69 -4.39 5.80
C ILE A 38 4.21 -5.82 5.61
N LYS A 39 4.14 -6.63 6.67
CA LYS A 39 4.63 -8.02 6.65
C LYS A 39 3.70 -8.99 5.92
N VAL A 40 2.38 -8.78 5.98
CA VAL A 40 1.36 -9.67 5.37
C VAL A 40 1.70 -10.11 3.93
N PRO A 41 1.99 -9.21 2.96
CA PRO A 41 2.24 -9.63 1.58
C PRO A 41 3.48 -10.54 1.43
N LEU A 42 4.50 -10.35 2.27
CA LEU A 42 5.69 -11.20 2.28
C LEU A 42 5.42 -12.54 2.98
N ALA A 43 4.65 -12.50 4.08
CA ALA A 43 4.24 -13.69 4.83
C ALA A 43 3.37 -14.63 3.99
N THR A 44 2.46 -14.10 3.16
CA THR A 44 1.61 -14.90 2.26
C THR A 44 2.41 -15.76 1.28
N LEU A 45 3.59 -15.29 0.87
CA LEU A 45 4.49 -16.01 -0.04
C LEU A 45 5.65 -16.70 0.66
N GLY A 46 5.82 -16.49 1.97
CA GLY A 46 6.93 -17.03 2.75
C GLY A 46 8.30 -16.41 2.44
N TYR A 47 8.35 -15.23 1.81
CA TYR A 47 9.58 -14.57 1.39
C TYR A 47 10.10 -13.52 2.39
N GLU A 48 9.91 -13.76 3.69
CA GLU A 48 10.27 -12.79 4.73
C GLU A 48 11.78 -12.51 4.80
N THR A 49 12.60 -13.50 4.47
CA THR A 49 14.08 -13.40 4.53
C THR A 49 14.71 -13.17 3.16
N SER A 50 13.94 -13.30 2.07
CA SER A 50 14.49 -13.33 0.71
C SER A 50 14.55 -11.96 0.04
N TYR A 51 13.78 -10.98 0.51
CA TYR A 51 13.69 -9.67 -0.12
C TYR A 51 13.89 -8.53 0.87
N ASP A 52 14.77 -7.60 0.50
CA ASP A 52 14.89 -6.30 1.14
C ASP A 52 13.98 -5.27 0.44
N VAL A 53 13.22 -4.51 1.23
CA VAL A 53 12.24 -3.56 0.72
C VAL A 53 12.58 -2.15 1.20
N PHE A 54 12.88 -1.27 0.26
CA PHE A 54 13.12 0.15 0.50
C PHE A 54 11.98 0.98 -0.09
N VAL A 55 11.33 1.82 0.73
CA VAL A 55 10.19 2.65 0.29
C VAL A 55 10.34 4.09 0.76
N LYS A 56 10.11 5.04 -0.14
CA LYS A 56 9.84 6.44 0.21
C LYS A 56 8.34 6.67 0.26
N ALA A 57 7.83 7.05 1.42
CA ALA A 57 6.43 7.48 1.59
C ALA A 57 6.39 8.95 2.02
N HIS A 58 5.49 9.72 1.42
CA HIS A 58 5.26 11.12 1.75
C HIS A 58 3.76 11.44 1.71
N GLY A 59 3.33 12.38 2.56
CA GLY A 59 1.94 12.81 2.69
C GLY A 59 1.04 11.82 3.44
N GLY A 60 -0.20 12.26 3.73
CA GLY A 60 -1.18 11.47 4.48
C GLY A 60 -0.84 11.31 5.97
N GLY A 61 -1.21 10.16 6.54
CA GLY A 61 -0.85 9.77 7.91
C GLY A 61 -0.27 8.36 7.95
N LEU A 62 0.39 7.99 9.05
CA LEU A 62 1.18 6.76 9.19
C LEU A 62 0.39 5.48 8.85
N SER A 63 -0.87 5.40 9.29
CA SER A 63 -1.75 4.25 8.98
C SER A 63 -2.02 4.11 7.47
N GLY A 64 -2.30 5.22 6.79
CA GLY A 64 -2.51 5.23 5.34
C GLY A 64 -1.24 4.91 4.56
N GLN A 65 -0.09 5.37 5.06
CA GLN A 65 1.21 5.04 4.48
C GLN A 65 1.54 3.56 4.62
N ALA A 66 1.30 2.94 5.77
CA ALA A 66 1.51 1.50 5.97
C ALA A 66 0.69 0.64 4.98
N GLN A 67 -0.58 1.00 4.75
CA GLN A 67 -1.43 0.34 3.76
C GLN A 67 -0.97 0.58 2.32
N ALA A 68 -0.50 1.79 2.01
CA ALA A 68 0.06 2.10 0.70
C ALA A 68 1.34 1.31 0.42
N ILE A 69 2.22 1.17 1.43
CA ILE A 69 3.43 0.34 1.37
C ILE A 69 3.05 -1.12 1.11
N SER A 70 2.08 -1.67 1.85
CA SER A 70 1.60 -3.04 1.67
C SER A 70 1.13 -3.32 0.23
N LEU A 71 0.30 -2.43 -0.33
CA LEU A 71 -0.16 -2.54 -1.72
C LEU A 71 1.00 -2.37 -2.72
N GLY A 72 1.97 -1.51 -2.42
CA GLY A 72 3.18 -1.33 -3.21
C GLY A 72 4.01 -2.62 -3.29
N ILE A 73 4.22 -3.29 -2.17
CA ILE A 73 4.94 -4.57 -2.07
C ILE A 73 4.20 -5.64 -2.87
N ALA A 74 2.88 -5.78 -2.70
CA ALA A 74 2.09 -6.76 -3.43
C ALA A 74 2.17 -6.55 -4.96
N ARG A 75 2.19 -5.29 -5.42
CA ARG A 75 2.38 -4.95 -6.85
C ARG A 75 3.79 -5.20 -7.35
N ALA A 76 4.80 -4.97 -6.52
CA ALA A 76 6.19 -5.28 -6.86
C ALA A 76 6.37 -6.79 -7.04
N LEU A 77 5.82 -7.61 -6.14
CA LEU A 77 5.86 -9.07 -6.24
C LEU A 77 5.20 -9.59 -7.52
N LEU A 78 4.08 -8.99 -7.93
CA LEU A 78 3.44 -9.33 -9.21
C LEU A 78 4.30 -9.03 -10.44
N LYS A 79 5.15 -8.00 -10.38
CA LYS A 79 6.06 -7.67 -11.48
C LYS A 79 7.23 -8.64 -11.57
N VAL A 80 7.63 -9.23 -10.45
CA VAL A 80 8.71 -10.24 -10.42
C VAL A 80 8.21 -11.55 -11.03
N SER A 81 7.05 -12.04 -10.58
CA SER A 81 6.44 -13.25 -11.13
C SER A 81 4.91 -13.15 -11.11
N GLU A 82 4.28 -13.38 -12.26
CA GLU A 82 2.81 -13.32 -12.38
C GLU A 82 2.09 -14.46 -11.66
N ASP A 83 2.80 -15.55 -11.34
CA ASP A 83 2.28 -16.72 -10.63
C ASP A 83 1.76 -16.40 -9.23
N HIS A 84 2.29 -15.33 -8.62
CA HIS A 84 1.88 -14.87 -7.30
C HIS A 84 0.49 -14.21 -7.28
N ARG A 85 -0.15 -14.03 -8.45
CA ARG A 85 -1.47 -13.38 -8.53
C ARG A 85 -2.59 -14.16 -7.83
N LYS A 86 -2.59 -15.48 -7.92
CA LYS A 86 -3.62 -16.32 -7.27
C LYS A 86 -3.60 -16.19 -5.74
N PRO A 87 -2.46 -16.40 -5.04
CA PRO A 87 -2.41 -16.27 -3.58
C PRO A 87 -2.70 -14.84 -3.12
N LEU A 88 -2.12 -13.82 -3.77
CA LEU A 88 -2.32 -12.42 -3.39
C LEU A 88 -3.78 -11.94 -3.59
N ARG A 89 -4.48 -12.46 -4.60
CA ARG A 89 -5.88 -12.14 -4.83
C ARG A 89 -6.80 -12.82 -3.82
N LYS A 90 -6.46 -14.03 -3.36
CA LYS A 90 -7.21 -14.74 -2.33
C LYS A 90 -7.21 -13.97 -1.00
N GLU A 91 -6.07 -13.39 -0.64
CA GLU A 91 -5.91 -12.55 0.56
C GLU A 91 -6.40 -11.10 0.37
N GLY A 92 -6.84 -10.72 -0.83
CA GLY A 92 -7.38 -9.37 -1.10
C GLY A 92 -6.35 -8.24 -1.16
N LEU A 93 -5.05 -8.56 -1.23
CA LEU A 93 -3.94 -7.59 -1.14
C LEU A 93 -3.74 -6.71 -2.37
N LEU A 94 -4.42 -7.04 -3.48
CA LEU A 94 -4.31 -6.32 -4.75
C LEU A 94 -5.33 -5.19 -4.91
N THR A 95 -6.33 -5.14 -4.03
CA THR A 95 -7.42 -4.16 -4.12
C THR A 95 -6.99 -2.85 -3.45
N ARG A 96 -7.09 -1.74 -4.18
CA ARG A 96 -6.91 -0.41 -3.60
C ARG A 96 -8.09 -0.07 -2.70
N ASP A 97 -7.83 0.36 -1.47
CA ASP A 97 -8.88 0.96 -0.64
C ASP A 97 -9.37 2.27 -1.29
N ALA A 98 -10.64 2.26 -1.72
CA ALA A 98 -11.28 3.39 -2.38
C ALA A 98 -11.86 4.42 -1.39
N ARG A 99 -11.85 4.12 -0.09
CA ARG A 99 -12.43 5.00 0.93
C ARG A 99 -11.67 6.32 0.98
N ARG A 100 -12.43 7.42 0.94
CA ARG A 100 -11.93 8.78 1.11
C ARG A 100 -12.86 9.53 2.05
N VAL A 101 -12.31 10.47 2.80
CA VAL A 101 -13.11 11.37 3.65
C VAL A 101 -14.15 12.09 2.80
N GLU A 102 -15.41 11.90 3.13
CA GLU A 102 -16.52 12.61 2.52
C GLU A 102 -16.41 14.11 2.82
N ARG A 103 -16.68 14.94 1.81
CA ARG A 103 -16.71 16.40 1.99
C ARG A 103 -17.80 16.81 3.00
N LYS A 104 -17.62 17.95 3.64
CA LYS A 104 -18.68 18.60 4.42
C LYS A 104 -19.80 19.08 3.48
N LYS A 105 -21.05 18.79 3.85
CA LYS A 105 -22.25 19.29 3.15
C LYS A 105 -22.73 20.58 3.85
N ALA A 106 -23.28 21.53 3.08
CA ALA A 106 -23.80 22.78 3.63
C ALA A 106 -24.97 22.49 4.59
N GLY A 107 -25.06 23.25 5.68
CA GLY A 107 -26.08 23.05 6.73
C GLY A 107 -25.79 21.92 7.73
N LEU A 108 -24.72 21.13 7.55
CA LEU A 108 -24.31 20.10 8.50
C LEU A 108 -23.03 20.49 9.25
N HIS A 109 -22.85 19.99 10.48
CA HIS A 109 -21.63 20.23 11.26
C HIS A 109 -20.42 19.44 10.73
N LYS A 110 -20.65 18.22 10.22
CA LYS A 110 -19.63 17.36 9.57
C LYS A 110 -20.22 16.76 8.27
N ALA A 111 -19.59 15.74 7.69
CA ALA A 111 -20.07 15.09 6.46
C ALA A 111 -21.55 14.63 6.55
N ARG A 112 -21.94 13.99 7.68
CA ARG A 112 -23.30 13.48 7.91
C ARG A 112 -23.95 13.93 9.22
N LYS A 113 -23.20 14.61 10.10
CA LYS A 113 -23.70 15.06 11.41
C LYS A 113 -24.58 16.30 11.24
N ALA A 114 -25.90 16.13 11.33
CA ALA A 114 -26.85 17.23 11.38
C ALA A 114 -26.78 17.97 12.72
N PRO A 115 -27.12 19.27 12.77
CA PRO A 115 -27.40 19.96 14.02
C PRO A 115 -28.58 19.30 14.76
N GLN A 116 -28.62 19.45 16.07
CA GLN A 116 -29.79 19.02 16.85
C GLN A 116 -30.99 19.89 16.45
N PHE A 117 -32.06 19.25 16.00
CA PHE A 117 -33.29 19.93 15.58
C PHE A 117 -34.33 19.89 16.70
N SER A 118 -34.83 21.05 17.14
CA SER A 118 -36.00 21.14 18.02
C SER A 118 -37.28 21.15 17.19
N LYS A 119 -38.20 20.22 17.46
CA LYS A 119 -39.51 20.08 16.76
C LYS A 119 -40.60 20.99 17.34
N ARG A 120 -40.25 21.88 18.26
CA ARG A 120 -41.17 22.71 19.04
C ARG A 120 -40.69 24.15 18.98
#